data_AF-A0A6V7JHB3-F1
#
_entry.id   AF-A0A6V7JHB3-F1
#
_cell.length_a   1.000
_cell.length_b   1.000
_cell.length_c   1.000
_cell.angle_alpha   90.00
_cell.angle_beta   90.00
_cell.angle_gamma   90.00
#
_symmetry.space_group_name_H-M   'P 1'
#
loop_
_entity.id
_entity.type
_entity.pdbx_description
1 polymer ?
#
loop_
_entity_poly.entity_id
_entity_poly.type
_entity_poly.pdbx_seq_one_letter_code
_entity_poly.pdbx_strand_id
1 'polypeptide(L)'
;VGNHDKKRIVSRYGAQRAQGTIAVILTLPGAGITYYGDEIGMPDNYVTWEEGRDPQGCNAGKEHFEEATRDTARTPFLWDDSVAAGFSTNASTWLPVNPDYKTFNLKAQKSADDSEYKFYMALSELRKWPAVRRGDLHTYLINDKLLAIS
;
A
#
# COMPACT_ATOMS: atom_id res chain seq x y z
N VAL A 1 8.04 2.00 4.34
CA VAL A 1 8.35 2.33 2.92
C VAL A 1 7.21 3.11 2.26
N GLY A 2 5.94 2.83 2.57
CA GLY A 2 4.84 3.75 2.31
C GLY A 2 4.71 4.84 3.38
N ASN A 3 4.08 5.96 3.03
CA ASN A 3 3.53 6.97 3.93
C ASN A 3 2.55 7.86 3.14
N HIS A 4 1.94 8.83 3.82
CA HIS A 4 0.98 9.78 3.25
C HIS A 4 1.60 10.94 2.44
N ASP A 5 2.91 10.97 2.26
CA ASP A 5 3.64 12.03 1.54
C ASP A 5 4.28 11.55 0.23
N LYS A 6 4.21 10.25 -0.05
CA LYS A 6 4.79 9.64 -1.24
C LYS A 6 3.75 8.74 -1.88
N LYS A 7 3.79 8.66 -3.21
CA LYS A 7 3.07 7.66 -4.02
C LYS A 7 3.13 6.28 -3.38
N ARG A 8 2.05 5.52 -3.36
CA ARG A 8 1.97 4.17 -2.78
C ARG A 8 3.01 3.24 -3.38
N ILE A 9 3.46 2.28 -2.59
CA ILE A 9 4.57 1.40 -2.97
C ILE A 9 4.29 0.63 -4.27
N VAL A 10 3.04 0.18 -4.46
CA VAL A 10 2.57 -0.50 -5.67
C VAL A 10 2.72 0.41 -6.90
N SER A 11 2.31 1.67 -6.81
CA SER A 11 2.44 2.63 -7.92
C SER A 11 3.88 3.03 -8.21
N ARG A 12 4.78 3.01 -7.21
CA ARG A 12 6.20 3.35 -7.42
C ARG A 12 7.01 2.20 -8.03
N TYR A 13 6.74 0.96 -7.62
CA TYR A 13 7.62 -0.18 -7.95
C TYR A 13 6.94 -1.30 -8.75
N GLY A 14 5.61 -1.27 -8.87
CA GLY A 14 4.79 -2.34 -9.42
C GLY A 14 4.44 -3.39 -8.36
N ALA A 15 3.34 -4.12 -8.59
CA ALA A 15 2.77 -5.06 -7.61
C ALA A 15 3.77 -6.12 -7.11
N GLN A 16 4.50 -6.79 -8.03
CA GLN A 16 5.45 -7.84 -7.65
C GLN A 16 6.59 -7.32 -6.75
N ARG A 17 7.16 -6.15 -7.08
CA ARG A 17 8.24 -5.57 -6.27
C ARG A 17 7.73 -5.01 -4.95
N ALA A 18 6.51 -4.48 -4.93
CA ALA A 18 5.85 -4.05 -3.70
C ALA A 18 5.68 -5.23 -2.74
N GLN A 19 5.14 -6.36 -3.20
CA GLN A 19 4.98 -7.59 -2.43
C GLN A 19 6.34 -8.07 -1.86
N GLY A 20 7.38 -8.13 -2.69
CA GLY A 20 8.73 -8.47 -2.23
C GLY A 20 9.30 -7.48 -1.20
N THR A 21 9.00 -6.19 -1.34
CA THR A 21 9.42 -5.16 -0.38
C THR A 21 8.70 -5.32 0.97
N ILE A 22 7.41 -5.67 0.96
CA ILE A 22 6.67 -6.01 2.18
C ILE A 22 7.28 -7.22 2.87
N ALA A 23 7.68 -8.25 2.11
CA ALA A 23 8.40 -9.40 2.65
C ALA A 23 9.65 -8.95 3.41
N VAL A 24 10.51 -8.15 2.78
CA VAL A 24 11.72 -7.61 3.42
C VAL A 24 11.38 -6.80 4.68
N ILE A 25 10.40 -5.89 4.63
CA ILE A 25 10.00 -5.07 5.79
C ILE A 25 9.54 -5.95 6.97
N LEU A 26 8.78 -7.01 6.70
CA LEU A 26 8.21 -7.88 7.72
C LEU A 26 9.18 -8.95 8.22
N THR A 27 10.28 -9.22 7.50
CA THR A 27 11.31 -10.19 7.94
C THR A 27 12.56 -9.54 8.52
N LEU A 28 12.84 -8.27 8.23
CA LEU A 28 13.99 -7.59 8.84
C LEU A 28 13.82 -7.37 10.36
N PRO A 29 14.91 -7.41 11.14
CA PRO A 29 14.89 -7.09 12.56
C PRO A 29 14.38 -5.67 12.83
N GLY A 30 13.80 -5.47 14.03
CA GLY A 30 13.32 -4.16 14.47
C GLY A 30 11.81 -3.98 14.35
N ALA A 31 11.36 -2.83 13.86
CA ALA A 31 9.94 -2.53 13.69
C ALA A 31 9.56 -2.53 12.20
N GLY A 32 8.55 -3.33 11.83
CA GLY A 32 7.94 -3.30 10.50
C GLY A 32 6.92 -2.17 10.42
N ILE A 33 7.11 -1.23 9.50
CA ILE A 33 6.20 -0.09 9.31
C ILE A 33 5.44 -0.26 7.99
N THR A 34 4.12 -0.40 8.12
CA THR A 34 3.17 -0.56 7.01
C THR A 34 2.34 0.70 6.89
N TYR A 35 2.20 1.25 5.69
CA TYR A 35 1.25 2.32 5.46
C TYR A 35 -0.12 1.74 5.12
N TYR A 36 -1.16 2.41 5.60
CA TYR A 36 -2.55 2.09 5.31
C TYR A 36 -2.79 1.76 3.83
N GLY A 37 -3.21 0.52 3.55
CA GLY A 37 -3.48 0.02 2.19
C GLY A 37 -2.34 -0.80 1.60
N ASP A 38 -1.12 -0.73 2.14
CA ASP A 38 0.00 -1.57 1.68
C ASP A 38 -0.33 -3.07 1.88
N GLU A 39 -1.09 -3.43 2.92
CA GLU A 39 -1.48 -4.80 3.25
C GLU A 39 -2.46 -5.44 2.28
N ILE A 40 -3.16 -4.65 1.46
CA ILE A 40 -3.99 -5.15 0.35
C ILE A 40 -3.41 -4.74 -1.01
N GLY A 41 -2.22 -4.15 -1.05
CA GLY A 41 -1.59 -3.69 -2.27
C GLY A 41 -2.30 -2.53 -2.95
N MET A 42 -2.86 -1.58 -2.20
CA MET A 42 -3.52 -0.40 -2.76
C MET A 42 -2.56 0.38 -3.69
N PRO A 43 -2.94 0.62 -4.96
CA PRO A 43 -2.27 1.58 -5.81
C PRO A 43 -2.71 3.00 -5.46
N ASP A 44 -1.96 3.99 -5.92
CA ASP A 44 -2.43 5.37 -6.01
C ASP A 44 -3.74 5.45 -6.78
N ASN A 45 -4.63 6.35 -6.37
CA ASN A 45 -5.81 6.69 -7.14
C ASN A 45 -5.63 8.07 -7.77
N TYR A 46 -6.18 8.24 -8.98
CA TYR A 46 -6.17 9.52 -9.66
C TYR A 46 -7.09 10.52 -8.92
N VAL A 47 -6.62 11.76 -8.76
CA VAL A 47 -7.33 12.86 -8.12
C VAL A 47 -7.22 14.06 -9.03
N THR A 48 -8.34 14.59 -9.49
CA THR A 48 -8.35 15.80 -10.33
C THR A 48 -7.99 17.04 -9.53
N TRP A 49 -7.61 18.12 -10.22
CA TRP A 49 -7.38 19.43 -9.59
C TRP A 49 -8.58 19.91 -8.77
N GLU A 50 -9.80 19.70 -9.28
CA GLU A 50 -11.04 20.14 -8.64
C GLU A 50 -11.39 19.32 -7.39
N GLU A 51 -11.02 18.03 -7.38
CA GLU A 51 -11.16 17.14 -6.23
C GLU A 51 -10.05 17.32 -5.19
N GLY A 52 -8.89 17.81 -5.62
CA GLY A 52 -7.69 18.01 -4.82
C GLY A 52 -7.92 18.82 -3.55
N ARG A 53 -7.25 18.40 -2.47
CA ARG A 53 -7.28 19.06 -1.15
C ARG A 53 -5.89 19.32 -0.59
N ASP A 54 -4.84 18.76 -1.16
CA ASP A 54 -3.46 18.95 -0.71
C ASP A 54 -2.98 20.39 -0.97
N PRO A 55 -2.65 21.17 0.08
CA PRO A 55 -2.10 22.51 -0.10
C PRO A 55 -0.81 22.52 -0.93
N GLN A 56 0.00 21.47 -0.87
CA GLN A 56 1.22 21.37 -1.68
C GLN A 56 0.89 21.29 -3.17
N GLY A 57 -0.08 20.46 -3.55
CA GLY A 57 -0.58 20.38 -4.93
C GLY A 57 -1.22 21.70 -5.37
N CYS A 58 -2.08 22.29 -4.52
CA CYS A 58 -2.76 23.54 -4.84
C CYS A 58 -1.77 24.70 -5.06
N ASN A 59 -0.73 24.81 -4.22
CA ASN A 59 0.27 25.87 -4.34
C ASN A 59 1.19 25.70 -5.55
N ALA A 60 1.31 24.49 -6.11
CA ALA A 60 2.04 24.25 -7.35
C ALA A 60 1.28 24.74 -8.59
N GLY A 61 -0.01 25.03 -8.46
CA GLY A 61 -0.89 25.44 -9.56
C GLY A 61 -1.41 24.27 -10.37
N LYS A 62 -2.48 24.52 -11.15
CA LYS A 62 -3.22 23.49 -11.89
C LYS A 62 -2.34 22.66 -12.83
N GLU A 63 -1.38 23.30 -13.49
CA GLU A 63 -0.47 22.64 -14.45
C GLU A 63 0.51 21.65 -13.79
N HIS A 64 0.86 21.86 -12.51
CA HIS A 64 1.82 21.02 -11.78
C HIS A 64 1.18 20.20 -10.65
N PHE A 65 -0.15 20.23 -10.53
CA PHE A 65 -0.86 19.60 -9.43
C PHE A 65 -0.60 18.10 -9.34
N GLU A 66 -0.70 17.38 -10.46
CA GLU A 66 -0.54 15.92 -10.49
C GLU A 66 0.85 15.46 -10.04
N GLU A 67 1.88 16.26 -10.30
CA GLU A 67 3.25 15.98 -9.91
C GLU A 67 3.52 16.32 -8.44
N ALA A 68 2.86 17.35 -7.93
CA ALA A 68 3.10 17.89 -6.59
C ALA A 68 2.17 17.32 -5.50
N THR A 69 0.96 16.89 -5.86
CA THR A 69 -0.05 16.47 -4.91
C THR A 69 0.28 15.14 -4.25
N ARG A 70 -0.04 15.04 -2.96
CA ARG A 70 0.04 13.81 -2.15
C ARG A 70 -1.32 13.12 -2.03
N ASP A 71 -2.40 13.71 -2.55
CA ASP A 71 -3.76 13.19 -2.41
C ASP A 71 -3.94 11.81 -3.03
N THR A 72 -3.18 11.50 -4.08
CA THR A 72 -3.21 10.20 -4.78
C THR A 72 -2.92 9.01 -3.86
N ALA A 73 -2.10 9.21 -2.81
CA ALA A 73 -1.78 8.21 -1.81
C ALA A 73 -2.76 8.22 -0.61
N ARG A 74 -3.59 9.25 -0.47
CA ARG A 74 -4.45 9.51 0.70
C ARG A 74 -5.91 9.12 0.51
N THR A 75 -6.26 8.59 -0.65
CA THR A 75 -7.64 8.23 -0.98
C THR A 75 -8.20 7.18 0.01
N PRO A 76 -9.54 7.13 0.17
CA PRO A 76 -10.22 6.18 1.05
C PRO A 76 -9.77 4.71 0.91
N PHE A 77 -9.84 3.97 2.02
CA PHE A 77 -9.54 2.54 2.06
C PHE A 77 -10.59 1.77 1.28
N LEU A 78 -10.19 0.62 0.74
CA LEU A 78 -11.08 -0.27 0.02
C LEU A 78 -11.50 -1.43 0.93
N TRP A 79 -12.46 -1.18 1.82
CA TRP A 79 -12.93 -2.21 2.78
C TRP A 79 -13.71 -3.31 2.09
N ASP A 80 -14.70 -2.94 1.29
CA ASP A 80 -15.61 -3.87 0.61
C ASP A 80 -16.19 -3.29 -0.68
N ASP A 81 -17.18 -3.98 -1.25
CA ASP A 81 -17.87 -3.65 -2.50
C ASP A 81 -19.10 -2.74 -2.31
N SER A 82 -19.35 -2.22 -1.10
CA SER A 82 -20.48 -1.34 -0.78
C SER A 82 -20.21 0.13 -1.16
N VAL A 83 -21.11 1.05 -0.78
CA VAL A 83 -20.96 2.48 -1.08
C VAL A 83 -19.61 2.99 -0.58
N ALA A 84 -18.92 3.78 -1.41
CA ALA A 84 -17.59 4.32 -1.12
C ALA A 84 -16.57 3.27 -0.61
N ALA A 85 -16.64 2.06 -1.14
CA ALA A 85 -15.82 0.92 -0.73
C ALA A 85 -15.93 0.55 0.75
N GLY A 86 -17.06 0.83 1.39
CA GLY A 86 -17.27 0.65 2.83
C GLY A 86 -16.56 1.68 3.70
N PHE A 87 -15.86 2.67 3.12
CA PHE A 87 -15.25 3.77 3.88
C PHE A 87 -16.29 4.74 4.44
N SER A 88 -17.40 4.93 3.73
CA SER A 88 -18.50 5.80 4.14
C SER A 88 -19.83 5.25 3.67
N THR A 89 -20.91 5.59 4.38
CA THR A 89 -22.28 5.37 3.91
C THR A 89 -22.69 6.39 2.84
N ASN A 90 -21.95 7.49 2.70
CA ASN A 90 -22.16 8.49 1.65
C ASN A 90 -21.43 8.11 0.36
N ALA A 91 -22.06 8.35 -0.78
CA ALA A 91 -21.45 8.09 -2.08
C ALA A 91 -20.27 9.02 -2.41
N SER A 92 -20.26 10.23 -1.86
CA SER A 92 -19.16 11.18 -1.99
C SER A 92 -18.34 11.25 -0.70
N THR A 93 -17.03 11.34 -0.85
CA THR A 93 -16.07 11.43 0.26
C THR A 93 -15.09 12.58 0.01
N TRP A 94 -14.22 12.86 0.98
CA TRP A 94 -13.33 14.02 0.92
C TRP A 94 -12.27 13.96 -0.20
N LEU A 95 -11.96 12.75 -0.70
CA LEU A 95 -11.17 12.46 -1.91
C LEU A 95 -11.84 11.31 -2.68
N PRO A 96 -11.66 11.19 -4.00
CA PRO A 96 -12.30 10.12 -4.77
C PRO A 96 -11.86 8.72 -4.32
N VAL A 97 -12.81 7.80 -4.26
CA VAL A 97 -12.56 6.38 -4.02
C VAL A 97 -12.05 5.74 -5.32
N ASN A 98 -11.08 4.83 -5.24
CA ASN A 98 -10.58 4.13 -6.41
C ASN A 98 -11.73 3.36 -7.10
N PRO A 99 -11.98 3.54 -8.41
CA PRO A 99 -13.14 2.96 -9.09
C PRO A 99 -13.17 1.42 -9.11
N ASP A 100 -12.02 0.77 -8.95
CA ASP A 100 -11.89 -0.69 -8.98
C ASP A 100 -12.34 -1.36 -7.68
N TYR A 101 -12.75 -0.59 -6.66
CA TYR A 101 -13.10 -1.08 -5.33
C TYR A 101 -14.16 -2.19 -5.31
N LYS A 102 -15.00 -2.30 -6.34
CA LYS A 102 -15.99 -3.38 -6.45
C LYS A 102 -15.37 -4.77 -6.51
N THR A 103 -14.16 -4.88 -7.06
CA THR A 103 -13.45 -6.16 -7.23
C THR A 103 -12.13 -6.20 -6.47
N PHE A 104 -11.50 -5.04 -6.28
CA PHE A 104 -10.26 -4.88 -5.56
C PHE A 104 -10.51 -4.23 -4.19
N ASN A 105 -10.78 -5.04 -3.17
CA ASN A 105 -11.02 -4.59 -1.80
C ASN A 105 -10.63 -5.67 -0.77
N LEU A 106 -10.55 -5.30 0.51
CA LEU A 106 -10.16 -6.20 1.59
C LEU A 106 -11.09 -7.41 1.73
N LYS A 107 -12.41 -7.21 1.65
CA LYS A 107 -13.39 -8.30 1.74
C LYS A 107 -13.18 -9.34 0.63
N ALA A 108 -12.97 -8.91 -0.61
CA ALA A 108 -12.67 -9.78 -1.74
C ALA A 108 -11.34 -10.53 -1.53
N GLN A 109 -10.28 -9.84 -1.10
CA GLN A 109 -8.97 -10.46 -0.84
C GLN A 109 -8.97 -11.45 0.33
N LYS A 110 -9.81 -11.24 1.36
CA LYS A 110 -10.00 -12.22 2.44
C LYS A 110 -10.59 -13.53 1.94
N SER A 111 -11.51 -13.47 0.98
CA SER A 111 -12.20 -14.63 0.42
C SER A 111 -11.42 -15.33 -0.69
N ALA A 112 -10.59 -14.61 -1.45
CA ALA A 112 -9.79 -15.18 -2.53
C ALA A 112 -8.76 -16.20 -2.02
N ASP A 113 -8.48 -17.27 -2.76
CA ASP A 113 -7.51 -18.31 -2.38
C ASP A 113 -6.09 -17.78 -2.19
N ASP A 114 -5.66 -16.93 -3.13
CA ASP A 114 -4.40 -16.19 -3.11
C ASP A 114 -4.68 -14.68 -3.22
N SER A 115 -4.06 -13.89 -2.34
CA SER A 115 -4.23 -12.44 -2.29
C SER A 115 -3.09 -11.75 -1.56
N GLU A 116 -2.89 -10.46 -1.86
CA GLU A 116 -1.90 -9.63 -1.15
C GLU A 116 -2.17 -9.61 0.35
N TYR A 117 -3.45 -9.51 0.76
CA TYR A 117 -3.84 -9.62 2.15
C TYR A 117 -3.39 -10.93 2.81
N LYS A 118 -3.64 -12.08 2.16
CA LYS A 118 -3.22 -13.38 2.70
C LYS A 118 -1.70 -13.49 2.79
N PHE A 119 -0.98 -13.01 1.77
CA PHE A 119 0.47 -12.93 1.77
C PHE A 119 1.00 -12.06 2.93
N TYR A 120 0.44 -10.86 3.11
CA TYR A 120 0.79 -9.95 4.21
C TYR A 120 0.53 -10.58 5.58
N MET A 121 -0.61 -11.25 5.75
CA MET A 121 -0.96 -11.94 6.99
C MET A 121 -0.01 -13.10 7.27
N ALA A 122 0.35 -13.90 6.27
CA ALA A 122 1.32 -14.99 6.42
C ALA A 122 2.69 -14.47 6.89
N LEU A 123 3.18 -13.37 6.32
CA LEU A 123 4.43 -12.72 6.75
C LEU A 123 4.32 -12.11 8.15
N SER A 124 3.16 -11.54 8.49
CA SER A 124 2.89 -10.99 9.82
C SER A 124 2.90 -12.08 10.89
N GLU A 125 2.40 -13.28 10.58
CA GLU A 125 2.52 -14.45 11.43
C GLU A 125 3.96 -14.99 11.48
N LEU A 126 4.67 -15.05 10.35
CA LEU A 126 6.07 -15.46 10.29
C LEU A 126 6.96 -14.55 11.16
N ARG A 127 6.70 -13.24 11.18
CA ARG A 127 7.39 -12.27 12.05
C ARG A 127 7.26 -12.62 13.54
N LYS A 128 6.28 -13.45 13.93
CA LYS A 128 6.13 -13.88 15.32
C LYS A 128 7.12 -14.97 15.73
N TRP A 129 7.80 -15.60 14.78
CA TRP A 129 8.70 -16.71 15.03
C TRP A 129 9.98 -16.25 15.75
N PRO A 130 10.55 -17.06 16.67
CA PRO A 130 11.78 -16.72 17.38
C PRO A 130 12.94 -16.32 16.48
N ALA A 131 13.13 -17.03 15.36
CA ALA A 131 14.19 -16.75 14.39
C ALA A 131 14.06 -15.35 13.78
N VAL A 132 12.85 -14.91 13.42
CA VAL A 132 12.63 -13.58 12.82
C VAL A 132 12.66 -12.47 13.87
N ARG A 133 12.20 -12.73 15.11
CA ARG A 133 12.17 -11.72 16.18
C ARG A 133 13.53 -11.46 16.82
N ARG A 134 14.35 -12.50 16.96
CA ARG A 134 15.54 -12.51 17.84
C ARG A 134 16.77 -13.11 17.18
N GLY A 135 16.64 -13.68 15.99
CA GLY A 135 17.79 -14.19 15.24
C GLY A 135 18.67 -13.05 14.75
N ASP A 136 19.92 -13.40 14.48
CA ASP A 136 20.85 -12.51 13.81
C ASP A 136 20.45 -12.37 12.33
N LEU A 137 20.70 -11.20 11.76
CA LEU A 137 20.45 -10.95 10.34
C LEU A 137 21.71 -11.22 9.54
N HIS A 138 21.63 -12.14 8.59
CA HIS A 138 22.62 -12.27 7.53
C HIS A 138 21.99 -11.99 6.17
N THR A 139 22.71 -11.26 5.32
CA THR A 139 22.29 -10.96 3.95
C THR A 139 23.36 -11.39 2.96
N TYR A 140 22.91 -11.94 1.83
CA TYR A 140 23.79 -12.39 0.76
C TYR A 140 23.29 -11.86 -0.57
N LEU A 141 24.17 -11.20 -1.32
CA LEU A 141 23.91 -10.89 -2.72
C LEU A 141 24.41 -12.06 -3.56
N ILE A 142 23.50 -12.89 -4.03
CA ILE A 142 23.84 -14.07 -4.85
C ILE A 142 24.26 -13.62 -6.26
N ASN A 143 23.61 -12.57 -6.77
CA ASN A 143 23.96 -11.83 -7.98
C ASN A 143 23.18 -10.51 -7.99
N ASP A 144 23.33 -9.71 -9.06
CA ASP A 144 22.69 -8.39 -9.24
C ASP A 144 21.14 -8.41 -9.22
N LYS A 145 20.51 -9.58 -9.13
CA LYS A 145 19.06 -9.77 -9.15
C LYS A 145 18.51 -10.57 -7.96
N LEU A 146 19.36 -11.13 -7.10
CA LEU A 146 18.92 -12.03 -6.02
C LEU A 146 19.59 -11.67 -4.68
N LEU A 147 18.77 -11.19 -3.75
CA LEU A 147 19.10 -10.99 -2.34
C LEU A 147 18.54 -12.15 -1.52
N ALA A 148 19.38 -12.83 -0.75
CA ALA A 148 18.97 -13.78 0.27
C ALA A 148 19.08 -13.15 1.67
N ILE A 149 18.12 -13.48 2.53
CA ILE A 149 18.03 -13.04 3.92
C ILE A 149 17.90 -14.31 4.77
N SER A 150 18.74 -14.48 5.79
CA SER A 150 18.68 -15.59 6.76
C SER A 150 18.82 -15.10 8.18
#